data_AF-A0A7W2YEX2-F1
#
_entry.id   AF-A0A7W2YEX2-F1
#
_cell.length_a   1.000
_cell.length_b   1.000
_cell.length_c   1.000
_cell.angle_alpha   90.00
_cell.angle_beta   90.00
_cell.angle_gamma   90.00
#
_symmetry.space_group_name_H-M   'P 1'
#
loop_
_entity.id
_entity.type
_entity.pdbx_description
1 polymer ?
#
loop_
_entity_poly.entity_id
_entity_poly.type
_entity_poly.pdbx_seq_one_letter_code
_entity_poly.pdbx_strand_id
1 'polypeptide(L)'
;AGIAPVIERSGKKMWTHWRYSCPTFLRQTFVEWAGFSIRYSFWAKAYYDQQKSKGKPHNSIIRSLAFKWIRIVFRCWKTKTPYNESKYLEALKRRGSPLLKFAINS
;
A
#
# COMPACT_ATOMS: atom_id res chain seq x y z
N ALA A 1 -6.97 -7.56 8.47
CA ALA A 1 -6.10 -6.49 8.98
C ALA A 1 -6.78 -5.11 9.13
N GLY A 2 -7.95 -4.83 8.55
CA GLY A 2 -8.64 -3.55 8.78
C GLY A 2 -7.91 -2.28 8.33
N ILE A 3 -6.92 -2.39 7.43
CA ILE A 3 -6.10 -1.28 6.94
C ILE A 3 -6.83 -0.42 5.90
N ALA A 4 -7.68 -1.04 5.08
CA ALA A 4 -8.46 -0.30 4.11
C ALA A 4 -9.54 0.53 4.82
N PRO A 5 -9.67 1.83 4.50
CA PRO A 5 -10.73 2.66 5.05
C PRO A 5 -12.10 2.15 4.58
N VAL A 6 -13.12 2.40 5.38
CA VAL A 6 -14.52 2.23 4.99
C VAL A 6 -15.03 3.59 4.54
N ILE A 7 -15.64 3.61 3.36
CA ILE A 7 -16.38 4.77 2.87
C ILE A 7 -17.84 4.39 2.96
N GLU A 8 -18.60 5.08 3.79
CA GLU A 8 -20.06 4.93 3.81
C GLU A 8 -20.70 6.18 3.20
N ARG A 9 -21.73 5.93 2.40
CA ARG A 9 -22.48 6.96 1.68
C ARG A 9 -23.96 6.67 1.87
N SER A 10 -24.71 7.66 2.33
CA SER A 10 -26.17 7.58 2.47
C SER A 10 -26.79 8.90 2.04
N GLY A 11 -27.51 8.88 0.92
CA GLY A 11 -28.14 10.05 0.31
C GLY A 11 -27.17 11.23 0.18
N LYS A 12 -27.33 12.23 1.06
CA LYS A 12 -26.54 13.46 1.10
C LYS A 12 -25.30 13.41 2.00
N LYS A 13 -25.04 12.31 2.71
CA LYS A 13 -23.91 12.17 3.65
C LYS A 13 -22.88 11.20 3.12
N MET A 14 -21.61 11.58 3.24
CA MET A 14 -20.46 10.72 2.97
C MET A 14 -19.46 10.88 4.10
N TRP A 15 -18.99 9.77 4.65
CA TRP A 15 -17.93 9.77 5.65
C TRP A 15 -16.95 8.62 5.40
N THR A 16 -15.69 8.85 5.73
CA THR A 16 -14.61 7.86 5.61
C THR A 16 -14.07 7.58 7.00
N HIS A 17 -14.14 6.33 7.46
CA HIS A 17 -13.70 5.94 8.79
C HIS A 17 -12.87 4.65 8.75
N TRP A 18 -12.33 4.29 9.91
CA TRP A 18 -11.55 3.07 10.09
C TRP A 18 -12.44 1.86 10.35
N ARG A 19 -11.95 0.67 9.99
CA ARG A 19 -12.58 -0.58 10.44
C ARG A 19 -12.31 -0.78 11.93
N TYR A 20 -13.35 -0.66 12.74
CA TYR A 20 -13.28 -0.80 14.19
C TYR A 20 -13.08 -2.28 14.60
N SER A 21 -13.91 -3.19 14.10
CA SER A 21 -13.85 -4.63 14.40
C SER A 21 -12.79 -5.36 13.58
N CYS A 22 -11.51 -5.11 13.84
CA CYS A 22 -10.41 -5.84 13.19
C CYS A 22 -9.31 -6.24 14.19
N PRO A 23 -8.57 -7.33 13.92
CA PRO A 23 -7.44 -7.72 14.76
C PRO A 23 -6.39 -6.60 14.80
N THR A 24 -6.21 -5.98 15.97
CA THR A 24 -5.32 -4.83 16.20
C THR A 24 -3.86 -5.20 15.95
N PHE A 25 -3.44 -6.36 16.45
CA PHE A 25 -2.11 -6.92 16.24
C PHE A 25 -1.77 -7.04 14.75
N LEU A 26 -2.68 -7.65 13.98
CA LEU A 26 -2.47 -7.86 12.54
C LEU A 26 -2.38 -6.51 11.81
N ARG A 27 -3.22 -5.54 12.19
CA ARG A 27 -3.17 -4.19 11.62
C ARG A 27 -1.83 -3.52 11.88
N GLN A 28 -1.37 -3.55 13.13
CA GLN A 28 -0.10 -2.95 13.55
C GLN A 28 1.07 -3.60 12.80
N THR A 29 1.10 -4.93 12.76
CA THR A 29 2.13 -5.71 12.08
C THR A 29 2.31 -5.28 10.62
N PHE A 30 1.21 -5.16 9.87
CA PHE A 30 1.30 -4.75 8.46
C PHE A 30 1.73 -3.28 8.28
N VAL A 31 1.35 -2.39 9.20
CA VAL A 31 1.78 -0.98 9.16
C VAL A 31 3.27 -0.88 9.41
N GLU A 32 3.78 -1.55 10.46
CA GLU A 32 5.20 -1.57 10.79
C GLU A 32 6.02 -2.22 9.67
N TRP A 33 5.62 -3.39 9.21
CA TRP A 33 6.29 -4.09 8.12
C TRP A 33 6.34 -3.26 6.83
N ALA A 34 5.23 -2.59 6.47
CA ALA A 34 5.22 -1.67 5.34
C ALA A 34 6.17 -0.50 5.55
N GLY A 35 6.27 0.06 6.77
CA GLY A 35 7.26 1.08 7.12
C GLY A 35 8.69 0.60 6.94
N PHE A 36 9.02 -0.60 7.41
CA PHE A 36 10.34 -1.21 7.23
C PHE A 36 10.67 -1.47 5.76
N SER A 37 9.69 -1.90 4.97
CA SER A 37 9.88 -2.23 3.54
C SER A 37 10.40 -1.06 2.70
N ILE A 38 10.16 0.19 3.12
CA ILE A 38 10.61 1.41 2.43
C ILE A 38 12.14 1.42 2.25
N ARG A 39 12.88 0.84 3.19
CA ARG A 39 14.36 0.82 3.14
C ARG A 39 14.92 -0.20 2.15
N TYR A 40 14.17 -1.27 1.88
CA TYR A 40 14.68 -2.45 1.16
C TYR A 40 14.02 -2.67 -0.20
N SER A 41 12.80 -2.16 -0.40
CA SER A 41 12.04 -2.35 -1.64
C SER A 41 12.01 -1.06 -2.44
N PHE A 42 12.43 -1.16 -3.70
CA PHE A 42 12.50 -0.05 -4.64
C PHE A 42 11.13 0.60 -4.87
N TRP A 43 10.11 -0.20 -5.18
CA TRP A 43 8.78 0.35 -5.45
C TRP A 43 8.12 0.93 -4.20
N ALA A 44 8.42 0.36 -3.02
CA ALA A 44 7.88 0.83 -1.75
C ALA A 44 8.44 2.22 -1.43
N LYS A 45 9.75 2.43 -1.63
CA LYS A 45 10.40 3.75 -1.52
C LYS A 45 9.82 4.75 -2.50
N ALA A 46 9.80 4.40 -3.79
CA ALA A 46 9.24 5.27 -4.83
C ALA A 46 7.78 5.66 -4.53
N TYR A 47 6.98 4.73 -4.00
CA TYR A 47 5.59 5.00 -3.65
C TYR A 47 5.49 5.93 -2.44
N TYR A 48 6.35 5.74 -1.44
CA TYR A 48 6.41 6.62 -0.29
C TYR A 48 6.75 8.06 -0.70
N ASP A 49 7.79 8.23 -1.50
CA ASP A 49 8.26 9.55 -1.97
C ASP A 49 7.21 10.22 -2.88
N GLN A 50 6.55 9.45 -3.75
CA GLN A 50 5.44 9.95 -4.57
C GLN A 50 4.28 10.47 -3.72
N GLN A 51 3.94 9.79 -2.64
CA GLN A 51 2.83 10.22 -1.79
C GLN A 51 3.23 11.38 -0.89
N LYS A 52 4.52 11.45 -0.50
CA LYS A 52 5.10 12.58 0.23
C LYS A 52 5.11 13.84 -0.62
N SER A 53 5.46 13.76 -1.91
CA SER A 53 5.40 14.91 -2.83
C SER A 53 3.98 15.42 -3.07
N LYS A 54 2.97 14.56 -2.92
CA LYS A 54 1.54 14.94 -2.89
C LYS A 54 1.07 15.55 -1.56
N GLY A 55 1.97 15.80 -0.61
CA GLY A 55 1.66 16.41 0.69
C GLY A 55 0.89 15.49 1.65
N LYS A 56 0.94 14.16 1.46
CA LYS A 56 0.25 13.23 2.39
C LYS A 56 1.05 13.08 3.69
N PRO A 57 0.38 12.99 4.86
CA PRO A 57 1.07 12.80 6.13
C PRO A 57 1.64 11.37 6.22
N HIS A 58 2.79 11.25 6.88
CA HIS A 58 3.59 10.01 6.98
C HIS A 58 2.76 8.75 7.28
N ASN A 59 1.97 8.77 8.36
CA ASN A 59 1.19 7.61 8.79
C ASN A 59 0.12 7.20 7.75
N SER A 60 -0.43 8.16 7.00
CA SER A 60 -1.38 7.86 5.93
C SER A 60 -0.68 7.22 4.73
N ILE A 61 0.55 7.64 4.42
CA ILE A 61 1.37 7.02 3.39
C ILE A 61 1.64 5.56 3.75
N ILE A 62 2.14 5.29 4.96
CA ILE A 62 2.45 3.92 5.41
C ILE A 62 1.21 3.04 5.36
N ARG A 63 0.05 3.50 5.83
CA ARG A 63 -1.19 2.71 5.76
C ARG A 63 -1.60 2.40 4.32
N SER A 64 -1.45 3.37 3.42
CA SER A 64 -1.72 3.15 2.00
C SER A 64 -0.72 2.18 1.35
N LEU A 65 0.54 2.19 1.80
CA LEU A 65 1.57 1.24 1.37
C LEU A 65 1.27 -0.17 1.90
N ALA A 66 0.90 -0.30 3.17
CA ALA A 66 0.47 -1.55 3.78
C ALA A 66 -0.73 -2.17 3.04
N PHE A 67 -1.69 -1.35 2.61
CA PHE A 67 -2.81 -1.80 1.79
C PHE A 67 -2.36 -2.44 0.46
N LYS A 68 -1.36 -1.86 -0.21
CA LYS A 68 -0.77 -2.45 -1.44
C LYS A 68 -0.06 -3.75 -1.13
N TRP A 69 0.78 -3.77 -0.10
CA TRP A 69 1.50 -4.96 0.34
C TRP A 69 0.61 -6.14 0.67
N ILE A 70 -0.49 -5.92 1.41
CA ILE A 70 -1.46 -6.98 1.72
C ILE A 70 -1.96 -7.66 0.45
N ARG A 71 -2.25 -6.90 -0.61
CA ARG A 71 -2.74 -7.47 -1.88
C ARG A 71 -1.68 -8.31 -2.58
N ILE A 72 -0.41 -7.88 -2.52
CA ILE A 72 0.72 -8.62 -3.10
C ILE A 72 0.92 -9.93 -2.33
N VAL A 73 1.09 -9.85 -1.00
CA VAL A 73 1.31 -11.02 -0.13
C VAL A 73 0.14 -11.99 -0.22
N PHE A 74 -1.09 -11.50 -0.25
CA PHE A 74 -2.27 -12.36 -0.43
C PHE A 74 -2.21 -13.15 -1.74
N ARG A 75 -1.74 -12.54 -2.84
CA ARG A 75 -1.56 -13.28 -4.11
C ARG A 75 -0.42 -14.28 -4.04
N CYS A 76 0.72 -13.90 -3.46
CA CYS A 76 1.84 -14.82 -3.20
C CYS A 76 1.38 -16.03 -2.38
N TRP A 77 0.64 -15.81 -1.30
CA TRP A 77 0.08 -16.85 -0.45
C TRP A 77 -0.88 -17.77 -1.22
N LYS A 78 -1.86 -17.21 -1.94
CA LYS A 78 -2.84 -18.02 -2.69
C LYS A 78 -2.21 -18.85 -3.80
N THR A 79 -1.14 -18.35 -4.42
CA THR A 79 -0.40 -19.05 -5.49
C THR A 79 0.74 -19.91 -4.96
N LYS A 80 1.01 -19.89 -3.65
CA LYS A 80 2.18 -20.51 -3.02
C LYS A 80 3.50 -20.11 -3.70
N THR A 81 3.60 -18.87 -4.16
CA THR A 81 4.82 -18.34 -4.78
C THR A 81 5.48 -17.32 -3.86
N PRO A 82 6.82 -17.33 -3.71
CA PRO A 82 7.52 -16.30 -2.97
C PRO A 82 7.37 -14.95 -3.68
N TYR A 83 7.45 -13.87 -2.90
CA TYR A 83 7.44 -12.52 -3.46
C TYR A 83 8.70 -12.29 -4.31
N ASN A 84 8.50 -11.78 -5.52
CA ASN A 84 9.57 -11.36 -6.42
C ASN A 84 9.28 -9.93 -6.87
N GLU A 85 10.20 -9.01 -6.58
CA GLU A 85 10.03 -7.59 -6.86
C GLU A 85 10.02 -7.28 -8.37
N SER A 86 10.87 -7.92 -9.16
CA SER A 86 10.93 -7.76 -10.61
C SER A 86 9.59 -8.07 -11.27
N LYS A 87 8.94 -9.17 -10.86
CA LYS A 87 7.61 -9.54 -11.36
C LYS A 87 6.55 -8.49 -11.04
N TYR A 88 6.65 -7.84 -9.89
CA TYR A 88 5.74 -6.77 -9.52
C TYR A 88 6.01 -5.49 -10.35
N LEU A 89 7.28 -5.14 -10.56
CA LEU A 89 7.68 -3.99 -11.40
C LEU A 89 7.26 -4.18 -12.86
N GLU A 90 7.42 -5.37 -13.43
CA GLU A 90 6.93 -5.72 -14.76
C GLU A 90 5.41 -5.56 -14.86
N ALA A 91 4.68 -6.03 -13.85
CA ALA A 91 3.23 -5.86 -13.81
C ALA A 91 2.83 -4.37 -13.74
N LEU A 92 3.59 -3.53 -13.04
CA LEU A 92 3.39 -2.08 -13.01
C LEU A 92 3.69 -1.43 -14.37
N LYS A 93 4.75 -1.85 -15.05
CA LYS A 93 5.12 -1.38 -16.40
C LYS A 93 4.02 -1.72 -17.41
N ARG A 94 3.58 -2.98 -17.43
CA ARG A 94 2.50 -3.45 -18.31
C ARG A 94 1.18 -2.70 -18.09
N ARG A 95 0.90 -2.27 -16.86
CA ARG A 95 -0.31 -1.51 -16.51
C ARG A 95 -0.15 0.00 -16.70
N GLY A 96 1.00 0.49 -17.17
CA GLY A 96 1.25 1.92 -17.35
C GLY A 96 1.24 2.72 -16.04
N SER A 97 1.67 2.11 -14.93
CA SER A 97 1.64 2.77 -13.62
C SER A 97 2.47 4.07 -13.62
N PRO A 98 1.94 5.19 -13.12
CA PRO A 98 2.70 6.44 -13.01
C PRO A 98 3.83 6.34 -11.98
N LEU A 99 3.83 5.31 -11.14
CA LEU A 99 4.85 5.08 -10.13
C LEU A 99 6.25 4.90 -10.73
N LEU A 100 6.37 4.16 -11.83
CA LEU A 100 7.67 3.92 -12.47
C LEU A 100 8.20 5.20 -13.13
N LYS A 101 7.31 5.98 -13.76
CA LYS A 101 7.68 7.29 -14.33
C LYS A 101 8.17 8.24 -13.24
N PHE A 102 7.48 8.28 -12.11
CA PHE A 102 7.92 9.05 -10.95
C PHE A 102 9.30 8.57 -10.48
N ALA A 103 9.50 7.27 -10.29
CA ALA A 103 10.76 6.72 -9.81
C ALA A 103 11.97 6.99 -10.71
N ILE A 104 11.75 7.13 -12.03
CA ILE A 104 12.81 7.47 -13.01
C ILE A 104 13.13 8.98 -12.98
N ASN A 105 12.14 9.81 -12.71
CA ASN A 105 12.26 11.27 -12.75
C ASN A 105 12.59 11.90 -11.39
N SER A 106 12.69 11.10 -10.32
CA SER A 106 12.91 11.56 -8.93
C SER A 106 14.35 11.39 -8.48
#